data_AF-A0A933I8R6-F1
#
_entry.id   AF-A0A933I8R6-F1
#
_cell.length_a   1.000
_cell.length_b   1.000
_cell.length_c   1.000
_cell.angle_alpha   90.00
_cell.angle_beta   90.00
_cell.angle_gamma   90.00
#
_symmetry.space_group_name_H-M   'P 1'
#
loop_
_entity.id
_entity.type
_entity.pdbx_description
1 polymer ?
#
loop_
_entity_poly.entity_id
_entity_poly.type
_entity_poly.pdbx_seq_one_letter_code
_entity_poly.pdbx_strand_id
1 'polypeptide(L)'
;MPLFEKRMLKGAMNVDWGKMAERTEKIAQTINKADSVEIRTPNGTNISFSKRGRKAKADTGIITKKGAYSNLPAGEVYFAPVEGTANGKLILEWAPTWELKSPITITVKNGVAVDVRGKEEYAGF
;
A
#
# COMPACT_ATOMS: atom_id res chain seq x y z
N MET A 1 -18.10 -0.05 -2.85
CA MET A 1 -17.49 1.27 -3.06
C MET A 1 -18.07 2.26 -2.06
N PRO A 2 -17.51 2.35 -0.83
CA PRO A 2 -17.85 3.45 0.06
C PRO A 2 -17.22 4.74 -0.48
N LEU A 3 -17.98 5.84 -0.49
CA LEU A 3 -17.62 7.19 -0.98
C LEU A 3 -17.38 7.27 -2.50
N PHE A 4 -18.46 7.51 -3.26
CA PHE A 4 -18.40 7.90 -4.68
C PHE A 4 -18.46 9.41 -4.83
N GLU A 5 -17.59 9.96 -5.67
CA GLU A 5 -17.74 11.32 -6.16
C GLU A 5 -17.73 11.35 -7.69
N LYS A 6 -18.65 12.11 -8.29
CA LYS A 6 -18.75 12.21 -9.76
C LYS A 6 -17.45 12.66 -10.43
N ARG A 7 -16.61 13.45 -9.73
CA ARG A 7 -15.29 13.88 -10.23
C ARG A 7 -14.34 12.70 -10.49
N MET A 8 -14.50 11.58 -9.79
CA MET A 8 -13.66 10.39 -9.97
C MET A 8 -13.77 9.81 -11.38
N LEU A 9 -14.96 9.92 -12.02
CA LEU A 9 -15.17 9.50 -13.42
C LEU A 9 -14.34 10.31 -14.42
N LYS A 10 -13.91 11.52 -14.06
CA LYS A 10 -13.06 12.38 -14.89
C LYS A 10 -11.58 12.32 -14.50
N GLY A 11 -11.28 11.78 -13.31
CA GLY A 11 -9.94 11.65 -12.73
C GLY A 11 -9.48 10.19 -12.71
N ALA A 12 -9.27 9.65 -11.51
CA ALA A 12 -8.66 8.33 -11.29
C ALA A 12 -9.39 7.15 -11.97
N MET A 13 -10.66 7.28 -12.34
CA MET A 13 -11.39 6.23 -13.10
C MET A 13 -11.41 6.46 -14.61
N ASN A 14 -10.92 7.60 -15.10
CA ASN A 14 -10.76 7.87 -16.54
C ASN A 14 -9.43 7.33 -17.06
N VAL A 15 -9.17 6.05 -16.80
CA VAL A 15 -7.94 5.37 -17.19
C VAL A 15 -8.23 4.36 -18.30
N ASP A 16 -7.20 4.04 -19.09
CA ASP A 16 -7.24 2.86 -19.96
C ASP A 16 -7.14 1.61 -19.08
N TRP A 17 -8.27 0.98 -18.82
CA TRP A 17 -8.36 -0.20 -17.94
C TRP A 17 -7.55 -1.39 -18.45
N GLY A 18 -7.39 -1.54 -19.77
CA GLY A 18 -6.56 -2.59 -20.35
C GLY A 18 -5.08 -2.38 -20.01
N LYS A 19 -4.58 -1.16 -20.21
CA LYS A 19 -3.21 -0.79 -19.83
C LYS A 19 -2.99 -0.81 -18.33
N MET A 20 -3.99 -0.41 -17.54
CA MET A 20 -3.93 -0.48 -16.07
C MET A 20 -3.79 -1.93 -15.61
N ALA A 21 -4.62 -2.83 -16.15
CA ALA A 21 -4.55 -4.26 -15.84
C ALA A 21 -3.18 -4.84 -16.21
N GLU A 22 -2.70 -4.61 -17.43
CA GLU A 22 -1.40 -5.09 -17.91
C GLU A 22 -0.25 -4.62 -17.00
N ARG A 23 -0.24 -3.33 -16.63
CA ARG A 23 0.81 -2.75 -15.77
C ARG A 23 0.76 -3.36 -14.36
N THR A 24 -0.43 -3.47 -13.78
CA THR A 24 -0.62 -3.97 -12.42
C THR A 24 -0.23 -5.46 -12.34
N GLU A 25 -0.60 -6.25 -13.35
CA GLU A 25 -0.20 -7.66 -13.45
C GLU A 25 1.31 -7.84 -13.60
N LYS A 26 1.98 -7.03 -14.42
CA LYS A 26 3.45 -7.05 -14.56
C LYS A 26 4.16 -6.73 -13.24
N ILE A 27 3.66 -5.76 -12.48
CA ILE A 27 4.18 -5.44 -11.15
C ILE A 27 3.97 -6.62 -10.20
N ALA A 28 2.77 -7.21 -10.18
CA ALA A 28 2.49 -8.38 -9.34
C ALA A 28 3.37 -9.58 -9.69
N GLN A 29 3.66 -9.82 -10.97
CA GLN A 29 4.59 -10.88 -11.41
C GLN A 29 6.01 -10.62 -10.91
N THR A 30 6.48 -9.37 -10.98
CA THR A 30 7.80 -8.98 -10.47
C THR A 30 7.89 -9.19 -8.96
N ILE A 31 6.91 -8.68 -8.20
CA ILE A 31 6.84 -8.83 -6.75
C ILE A 31 6.74 -10.31 -6.37
N ASN A 32 6.01 -11.13 -7.15
CA ASN A 32 5.86 -12.55 -6.87
C ASN A 32 7.16 -13.35 -6.94
N LYS A 33 8.18 -12.87 -7.67
CA LYS A 33 9.51 -13.48 -7.74
C LYS A 33 10.42 -13.12 -6.56
N ALA A 34 10.03 -12.12 -5.76
CA ALA A 34 10.81 -11.67 -4.61
C ALA A 34 10.43 -12.44 -3.34
N ASP A 35 11.46 -12.71 -2.53
CA ASP A 35 11.36 -13.29 -1.19
C ASP A 35 11.28 -12.23 -0.08
N SER A 36 11.80 -11.02 -0.34
CA SER A 36 11.81 -9.91 0.60
C SER A 36 11.55 -8.59 -0.11
N VAL A 37 11.01 -7.62 0.62
CA VAL A 37 10.81 -6.25 0.14
C VAL A 37 11.53 -5.30 1.08
N GLU A 38 12.18 -4.30 0.49
CA GLU A 38 12.79 -3.17 1.20
C GLU A 38 12.24 -1.87 0.61
N ILE A 39 11.81 -0.97 1.50
CA ILE A 39 11.30 0.35 1.14
C ILE A 39 12.22 1.39 1.74
N ARG A 40 12.85 2.20 0.89
CA ARG A 40 13.69 3.34 1.28
C ARG A 40 13.18 4.61 0.61
N THR A 41 13.05 5.69 1.35
CA THR A 41 12.61 6.99 0.83
C THR A 41 13.49 8.14 1.37
N PRO A 42 13.52 9.30 0.68
CA PRO A 42 14.28 10.47 1.14
C PRO A 42 13.84 11.04 2.49
N ASN A 43 12.55 10.91 2.84
CA ASN A 43 12.07 11.38 4.15
C ASN A 43 12.60 10.54 5.32
N GLY A 44 13.30 9.44 5.03
CA GLY A 44 13.96 8.58 5.99
C GLY A 44 13.23 7.27 6.24
N THR A 45 12.07 7.02 5.63
CA THR A 45 11.45 5.68 5.71
C THR A 45 12.45 4.64 5.24
N ASN A 46 12.66 3.63 6.08
CA ASN A 46 13.54 2.49 5.78
C ASN A 46 13.00 1.28 6.54
N ILE A 47 12.27 0.43 5.83
CA ILE A 47 11.65 -0.78 6.39
C ILE A 47 11.83 -1.95 5.44
N SER A 48 12.02 -3.14 5.99
CA SER A 48 12.09 -4.39 5.24
C SER A 48 11.22 -5.45 5.86
N PHE A 49 10.76 -6.41 5.04
CA PHE A 49 9.96 -7.55 5.48
C PHE A 49 10.02 -8.70 4.47
N SER A 50 9.70 -9.91 4.93
CA SER A 50 9.65 -11.09 4.08
C SER A 50 8.29 -11.22 3.38
N LYS A 51 8.34 -11.69 2.13
CA LYS A 51 7.20 -12.13 1.32
C LYS A 51 7.21 -13.66 1.13
N ARG A 52 8.24 -14.38 1.58
CA ARG A 52 8.38 -15.83 1.31
C ARG A 52 7.08 -16.59 1.63
N GLY A 53 6.61 -17.38 0.65
CA GLY A 53 5.35 -18.13 0.77
C GLY A 53 4.06 -17.30 0.61
N ARG A 54 4.15 -15.99 0.42
CA ARG A 54 3.00 -15.09 0.20
C ARG A 54 2.88 -14.71 -1.28
N LYS A 55 1.67 -14.83 -1.83
CA LYS A 55 1.34 -14.44 -3.20
C LYS A 55 0.81 -13.01 -3.22
N ALA A 56 1.44 -12.15 -4.00
CA ALA A 56 0.93 -10.82 -4.32
C ALA A 56 -0.22 -10.92 -5.33
N LYS A 57 -1.28 -10.15 -5.07
CA LYS A 57 -2.48 -10.04 -5.89
C LYS A 57 -2.50 -8.68 -6.59
N ALA A 58 -2.98 -8.67 -7.83
CA ALA A 58 -3.21 -7.46 -8.61
C ALA A 58 -4.70 -7.08 -8.51
N ASP A 59 -4.99 -5.84 -8.11
CA ASP A 59 -6.32 -5.26 -8.20
C ASP A 59 -6.43 -4.42 -9.48
N THR A 60 -6.98 -5.02 -10.54
CA THR A 60 -6.90 -4.46 -11.90
C THR A 60 -8.08 -3.56 -12.28
N GLY A 61 -9.17 -3.57 -11.51
CA GLY A 61 -10.41 -2.86 -11.89
C GLY A 61 -11.29 -3.61 -12.89
N ILE A 62 -10.85 -4.76 -13.42
CA ILE A 62 -11.60 -5.51 -14.44
C ILE A 62 -12.68 -6.38 -13.79
N ILE A 63 -13.88 -5.83 -13.69
CA ILE A 63 -15.05 -6.46 -13.04
C ILE A 63 -16.13 -6.93 -14.04
N THR A 64 -15.72 -7.44 -15.20
CA THR A 64 -16.63 -7.79 -16.31
C THR A 64 -17.13 -9.24 -16.29
N LYS A 65 -16.65 -10.09 -15.36
CA LYS A 65 -17.01 -11.51 -15.25
C LYS A 65 -17.77 -11.79 -13.95
N LYS A 66 -18.64 -12.80 -13.97
CA LYS A 66 -19.36 -13.26 -12.76
C LYS A 66 -18.35 -13.68 -11.68
N GLY A 67 -18.51 -13.13 -10.47
CA GLY A 67 -17.62 -13.38 -9.34
C GLY A 67 -16.32 -12.56 -9.34
N ALA A 68 -16.09 -11.70 -10.32
CA ALA A 68 -15.00 -10.73 -10.28
C ALA A 68 -15.25 -9.69 -9.18
N TYR A 69 -14.19 -9.28 -8.49
CA TYR A 69 -14.22 -8.27 -7.44
C TYR A 69 -12.98 -7.39 -7.55
N SER A 70 -13.09 -6.14 -7.13
CA SER A 70 -12.03 -5.13 -7.22
C SER A 70 -12.40 -3.91 -6.37
N ASN A 71 -11.42 -3.07 -6.01
CA ASN A 71 -11.69 -1.71 -5.55
C ASN A 71 -11.65 -0.74 -6.73
N LEU A 72 -12.56 0.22 -6.77
CA LEU A 72 -12.54 1.30 -7.76
C LEU A 72 -12.35 2.65 -7.05
N PRO A 73 -11.37 3.47 -7.46
CA PRO A 73 -10.37 3.23 -8.50
C PRO A 73 -9.40 2.10 -8.13
N ALA A 74 -8.89 1.38 -9.14
CA ALA A 74 -8.00 0.23 -8.96
C ALA A 74 -6.54 0.57 -9.33
N GLY A 75 -5.69 -0.46 -9.41
CA GLY A 75 -4.28 -0.34 -9.82
C GLY A 75 -3.27 -0.66 -8.73
N GLU A 76 -3.70 -1.29 -7.64
CA GLU A 76 -2.82 -1.70 -6.55
C GLU A 76 -2.30 -3.14 -6.70
N VAL A 77 -1.10 -3.37 -6.18
CA VAL A 77 -0.59 -4.72 -5.94
C VAL A 77 -0.35 -4.88 -4.45
N TYR A 78 -0.96 -5.89 -3.86
CA TYR A 78 -0.94 -6.07 -2.41
C TYR A 78 -0.62 -7.51 -2.00
N PHE A 79 -0.03 -7.64 -0.82
CA PHE A 79 0.15 -8.89 -0.10
C PHE A 79 0.32 -8.59 1.40
N ALA A 80 0.04 -9.57 2.24
CA ALA A 80 0.38 -9.50 3.66
C ALA A 80 1.85 -9.94 3.86
N PRO A 81 2.70 -9.13 4.50
CA PRO A 81 4.04 -9.55 4.91
C PRO A 81 4.00 -10.80 5.79
N VAL A 82 5.09 -11.57 5.82
CA VAL A 82 5.23 -12.65 6.81
C VAL A 82 5.31 -12.03 8.21
N GLU A 83 4.45 -12.51 9.10
CA GLU A 83 4.36 -12.08 10.48
C GLU A 83 5.71 -12.24 11.19
N GLY A 84 6.05 -11.31 12.08
CA GLY A 84 7.34 -11.35 12.77
C GLY A 84 8.54 -10.88 11.95
N THR A 85 8.40 -10.59 10.65
CA THR A 85 9.57 -10.29 9.79
C THR A 85 9.80 -8.81 9.51
N ALA A 86 8.80 -7.96 9.73
CA ALA A 86 8.93 -6.54 9.43
C ALA A 86 9.81 -5.83 10.45
N ASN A 87 10.82 -5.11 9.97
CA ASN A 87 11.79 -4.37 10.79
C ASN A 87 12.20 -3.06 10.10
N GLY A 88 12.19 -1.97 10.85
CA GLY A 88 12.65 -0.67 10.38
C GLY A 88 11.82 0.48 10.89
N LYS A 89 11.75 1.56 10.11
CA LYS A 89 10.99 2.77 10.44
C LYS A 89 10.16 3.26 9.26
N LEU A 90 8.93 3.68 9.56
CA LEU A 90 8.02 4.37 8.64
C LEU A 90 7.90 5.82 9.09
N ILE A 91 7.96 6.76 8.14
CA ILE A 91 7.73 8.18 8.39
C ILE A 91 6.50 8.60 7.60
N LEU A 92 5.41 8.85 8.33
CA LEU A 92 4.10 9.19 7.79
C LEU A 92 3.94 10.71 7.75
N GLU A 93 3.59 11.22 6.58
CA GLU A 93 3.27 12.64 6.34
C GLU A 93 1.76 12.85 6.10
N TRP A 94 1.02 11.76 5.87
CA TRP A 94 -0.41 11.76 5.58
C TRP A 94 -1.15 10.77 6.47
N ALA A 95 -2.32 11.18 6.94
CA ALA A 95 -3.36 10.31 7.48
C ALA A 95 -4.22 9.76 6.31
N PRO A 96 -5.24 8.92 6.57
CA PRO A 96 -6.05 8.34 5.49
C PRO A 96 -6.69 9.36 4.52
N THR A 97 -7.05 10.56 4.99
CA THR A 97 -7.76 11.56 4.18
C THR A 97 -7.24 13.00 4.34
N TRP A 98 -6.19 13.25 5.12
CA TRP A 98 -5.60 14.60 5.31
C TRP A 98 -4.08 14.55 5.51
N GLU A 99 -3.41 15.66 5.23
CA GLU A 99 -1.99 15.86 5.49
C GLU A 99 -1.76 16.15 6.98
N LEU A 100 -0.73 15.53 7.57
CA LEU A 100 -0.36 15.77 8.95
C LEU A 100 0.32 17.14 9.09
N LYS A 101 0.12 17.85 10.21
CA LYS A 101 0.82 19.12 10.50
C LYS A 101 2.31 18.89 10.76
N SER A 102 2.68 17.69 11.18
CA SER A 102 4.05 17.24 11.39
C SER A 102 4.17 15.73 11.16
N PRO A 103 5.32 15.21 10.68
CA PRO A 103 5.46 13.78 10.44
C PRO A 103 5.37 12.92 11.70
N ILE A 104 4.81 11.72 11.56
CA ILE A 104 4.80 10.67 12.58
C ILE A 104 5.80 9.58 12.19
N THR A 105 6.73 9.27 13.09
CA THR A 105 7.68 8.15 12.94
C THR A 105 7.16 6.93 13.68
N ILE A 106 7.06 5.80 12.99
CA ILE A 106 6.71 4.50 13.58
C ILE A 106 7.93 3.58 13.47
N THR A 107 8.43 3.11 14.60
CA THR A 107 9.47 2.07 14.65
C THR A 107 8.81 0.70 14.72
N VAL A 108 9.16 -0.18 13.78
CA VAL A 108 8.66 -1.55 13.70
C VAL A 108 9.80 -2.52 14.03
N LYS A 109 9.55 -3.44 14.96
CA LYS A 109 10.45 -4.56 15.29
C LYS A 109 9.66 -5.86 15.30
N ASN A 110 10.16 -6.86 14.60
CA ASN A 110 9.55 -8.19 14.50
C ASN A 110 8.04 -8.13 14.21
N GLY A 111 7.63 -7.31 13.24
CA GLY A 111 6.23 -7.15 12.85
C GLY A 111 5.37 -6.30 13.80
N VAL A 112 5.93 -5.77 14.89
CA VAL A 112 5.19 -4.99 15.90
C VAL A 112 5.64 -3.54 15.86
N ALA A 113 4.69 -2.60 15.89
CA ALA A 113 4.98 -1.19 16.14
C ALA A 113 5.37 -1.02 17.61
N VAL A 114 6.64 -0.72 17.88
CA VAL A 114 7.21 -0.67 19.23
C VAL A 114 7.39 0.75 19.76
N ASP A 115 7.33 1.76 18.89
CA ASP A 115 7.50 3.17 19.24
C ASP A 115 6.85 4.02 18.16
N VAL A 116 6.08 5.02 18.59
CA VAL A 116 5.40 6.00 17.72
C VAL A 116 5.75 7.38 18.26
N ARG A 117 6.35 8.22 17.42
CA ARG A 117 6.81 9.57 17.79
C ARG A 117 6.32 10.59 16.80
N GLY A 118 5.89 11.74 17.30
CA GLY A 118 5.46 12.87 16.50
C GLY A 118 4.95 13.99 17.40
N LYS A 119 4.65 15.15 16.82
CA LYS A 119 3.98 16.24 17.54
C LYS A 119 2.47 16.25 17.30
N GLU A 120 1.98 15.38 16.41
CA GLU A 120 0.55 15.15 16.21
C GLU A 120 -0.09 14.64 17.49
N GLU A 121 -1.34 15.04 17.72
CA GLU A 121 -2.14 14.64 18.90
C GLU A 121 -2.26 13.12 19.04
N TYR A 122 -2.27 12.40 17.91
CA TYR A 122 -2.40 10.94 17.86
C TYR A 122 -1.06 10.21 17.80
N ALA A 123 0.07 10.92 17.95
CA ALA A 123 1.40 10.32 17.94
C ALA A 123 1.81 9.92 19.37
N GLY A 124 1.32 8.78 19.85
CA GLY A 124 1.68 8.21 21.13
C GLY A 124 0.88 6.95 21.46
N PHE A 125 1.50 6.02 22.18
CA PHE A 125 0.83 4.91 22.85
C PHE A 125 0.67 5.24 24.33
#